data_AF-A0A1Z9DS33-F1
#
_entry.id   AF-A0A1Z9DS33-F1
#
_cell.length_a   1.000
_cell.length_b   1.000
_cell.length_c   1.000
_cell.angle_alpha   90.00
_cell.angle_beta   90.00
_cell.angle_gamma   90.00
#
_symmetry.space_group_name_H-M   'P 1'
#
loop_
_entity.id
_entity.type
_entity.pdbx_description
1 polymer ?
#
loop_
_entity_poly.entity_id
_entity_poly.type
_entity_poly.pdbx_seq_one_letter_code
_entity_poly.pdbx_strand_id
1 'polypeptide(L)'
;FMSAVPKELDETAYVDGYSFGRFFFKIFIPTIAAGIGITMFFCFMFSWVELLLAKTLTATIAKPIAAIMTRTSSTSGYELGLLAAAGSLTIIPGAVVIYFVRNYIAKGFAMGRV
;
A
#
# COMPACT_ATOMS: atom_id res chain seq x y z
N PHE A 1 12.02 -11.43 -2.16
CA PHE A 1 11.62 -11.09 -3.54
C PHE A 1 12.80 -10.75 -4.42
N MET A 2 13.61 -9.73 -4.11
CA MET A 2 14.81 -9.41 -4.92
C MET A 2 15.82 -10.57 -4.97
N SER A 3 16.08 -11.24 -3.85
CA SER A 3 16.96 -12.43 -3.81
C SER A 3 16.38 -13.67 -4.50
N ALA A 4 15.09 -13.66 -4.86
CA ALA A 4 14.46 -14.75 -5.61
C ALA A 4 14.62 -14.58 -7.13
N VAL A 5 15.15 -13.45 -7.59
CA VAL A 5 15.49 -13.24 -9.00
C VAL A 5 16.86 -13.90 -9.24
N PRO A 6 16.95 -14.91 -10.13
CA PRO A 6 18.23 -15.53 -10.48
C PRO A 6 19.24 -14.48 -10.94
N LYS A 7 20.48 -14.55 -10.44
CA LYS A 7 21.58 -13.67 -10.92
C LYS A 7 21.84 -13.83 -12.41
N GLU A 8 21.54 -15.01 -12.94
CA GLU A 8 21.65 -15.36 -14.35
C GLU A 8 20.84 -14.42 -15.27
N LEU A 9 19.74 -13.80 -14.78
CA LEU A 9 18.95 -12.83 -15.55
C LEU A 9 19.73 -11.55 -15.88
N ASP A 10 20.64 -11.14 -15.00
CA ASP A 10 21.50 -9.96 -15.22
C ASP A 10 22.59 -10.30 -16.24
N GLU A 11 23.14 -11.52 -16.14
CA GLU A 11 24.13 -12.04 -17.10
C GLU A 11 23.53 -12.24 -18.50
N THR A 12 22.31 -12.76 -18.62
CA THR A 12 21.63 -12.86 -19.92
C THR A 12 21.28 -11.50 -20.51
N ALA A 13 20.85 -10.55 -19.69
CA ALA A 13 20.54 -9.20 -20.15
C ALA A 13 21.78 -8.45 -20.65
N TYR A 14 22.94 -8.68 -20.01
CA TYR A 14 24.22 -8.14 -20.45
C TYR A 14 24.66 -8.77 -21.79
N VAL A 15 24.51 -10.09 -21.93
CA VAL A 15 24.80 -10.82 -23.18
C VAL A 15 23.86 -10.39 -24.33
N ASP A 16 22.59 -10.11 -24.02
CA ASP A 16 21.58 -9.60 -24.98
C ASP A 16 21.76 -8.10 -25.33
N GLY A 17 22.75 -7.41 -24.73
CA GLY A 17 23.05 -6.00 -25.03
C GLY A 17 22.01 -5.00 -24.53
N TYR A 18 21.19 -5.37 -23.54
CA TYR A 18 20.23 -4.44 -22.93
C TYR A 18 20.96 -3.35 -22.13
N SER A 19 20.51 -2.09 -22.25
CA SER A 19 20.92 -1.03 -21.32
C SER A 19 20.28 -1.26 -19.94
N PHE A 20 20.99 -0.90 -18.87
CA PHE A 20 20.57 -1.14 -17.48
C PHE A 20 19.14 -0.65 -17.18
N GLY A 21 18.79 0.56 -17.61
CA GLY A 21 17.44 1.09 -17.43
C GLY A 21 16.37 0.26 -18.15
N ARG A 22 16.66 -0.23 -19.36
CA ARG A 22 15.72 -1.05 -20.13
C ARG A 22 15.52 -2.43 -19.49
N PHE A 23 16.60 -3.05 -18.98
CA PHE A 23 16.52 -4.26 -18.18
C PHE A 23 15.68 -4.06 -16.92
N PHE A 24 15.94 -2.99 -16.18
CA PHE A 24 15.27 -2.70 -14.91
C PHE A 24 13.75 -2.58 -15.06
N PHE A 25 13.27 -1.75 -15.98
CA PHE A 25 11.83 -1.53 -16.16
C PHE A 25 11.13 -2.67 -16.91
N LYS A 26 11.80 -3.32 -17.88
CA LYS A 26 11.16 -4.31 -18.76
C LYS A 26 11.23 -5.74 -18.22
N ILE A 27 12.26 -6.08 -17.44
CA ILE A 27 12.53 -7.45 -16.99
C ILE A 27 12.50 -7.54 -15.48
N PHE A 28 13.24 -6.67 -14.77
CA PHE A 28 13.37 -6.77 -13.31
C PHE A 28 12.06 -6.43 -12.58
N ILE A 29 11.45 -5.26 -12.85
CA ILE A 29 10.19 -4.83 -12.21
C ILE A 29 9.05 -5.84 -12.38
N PRO A 30 8.75 -6.36 -13.59
CA PRO A 30 7.69 -7.35 -13.77
C PRO A 30 7.93 -8.64 -12.97
N THR A 31 9.19 -9.06 -12.87
CA THR A 31 9.58 -10.27 -12.12
C THR A 31 9.29 -10.12 -10.63
N ILE A 32 9.53 -8.95 -10.05
CA ILE A 32 9.26 -8.67 -8.63
C ILE A 32 7.88 -8.03 -8.39
N ALA A 33 7.01 -7.94 -9.39
CA ALA A 33 5.73 -7.22 -9.30
C ALA A 33 4.84 -7.70 -8.14
N ALA A 34 4.87 -9.00 -7.84
CA ALA A 34 4.16 -9.54 -6.67
C ALA A 34 4.70 -9.02 -5.34
N GLY A 35 6.03 -8.90 -5.22
CA GLY A 35 6.66 -8.28 -4.05
C GLY A 35 6.31 -6.80 -3.93
N ILE A 36 6.35 -6.05 -5.05
CA ILE A 36 5.97 -4.63 -5.07
C ILE A 36 4.51 -4.45 -4.63
N GLY A 37 3.59 -5.29 -5.11
CA GLY A 37 2.18 -5.25 -4.70
C GLY A 37 1.99 -5.41 -3.19
N ILE A 38 2.69 -6.36 -2.58
CA ILE A 38 2.65 -6.59 -1.12
C ILE A 38 3.25 -5.41 -0.36
N THR A 39 4.39 -4.88 -0.81
CA THR A 39 5.00 -3.70 -0.19
C THR A 39 4.10 -2.47 -0.27
N MET A 40 3.46 -2.23 -1.43
CA MET A 40 2.49 -1.14 -1.59
C MET A 40 1.28 -1.32 -0.67
N PHE A 41 0.78 -2.54 -0.51
CA PHE A 41 -0.30 -2.85 0.44
C PHE A 41 0.06 -2.45 1.87
N PHE A 42 1.23 -2.89 2.37
CA PHE A 42 1.65 -2.56 3.73
C PHE A 42 1.94 -1.06 3.90
N CYS A 43 2.56 -0.43 2.91
CA CYS A 43 2.79 1.02 2.92
C CYS A 43 1.48 1.80 3.03
N PHE A 44 0.47 1.43 2.22
CA PHE A 44 -0.86 1.99 2.31
C PHE A 44 -1.50 1.73 3.67
N MET A 45 -1.49 0.49 4.16
CA MET A 45 -2.10 0.11 5.43
C MET A 45 -1.53 0.94 6.60
N PHE A 46 -0.21 1.10 6.68
CA PHE A 46 0.43 1.90 7.72
C PHE A 46 0.16 3.40 7.55
N SER A 47 0.26 3.92 6.33
CA SER A 47 -0.01 5.34 6.08
C SER A 47 -1.48 5.72 6.26
N TRP A 48 -2.41 4.80 6.01
CA TRP A 48 -3.85 5.06 6.04
C TRP A 48 -4.40 5.17 7.46
N VAL A 49 -3.86 4.36 8.38
CA VAL A 49 -4.27 4.35 9.79
C VAL A 49 -3.55 5.43 10.60
N GLU A 50 -2.45 5.97 10.07
CA GLU A 50 -1.59 6.84 10.86
C GLU A 50 -2.22 8.22 11.17
N LEU A 51 -2.27 8.52 12.47
CA LEU A 51 -2.95 9.67 13.06
C LEU A 51 -1.99 10.70 13.64
N LEU A 52 -0.86 10.27 14.23
CA LEU A 52 0.03 11.16 14.98
C LEU A 52 0.68 12.18 14.04
N LEU A 53 1.37 11.70 13.00
CA LEU A 53 2.01 12.57 12.02
C LEU A 53 0.98 13.46 11.30
N ALA A 54 -0.15 12.86 10.94
CA ALA A 54 -1.14 13.50 10.11
C ALA A 54 -1.94 14.59 10.85
N LYS A 55 -2.17 14.43 12.17
CA LYS A 55 -2.72 15.50 13.03
C LYS A 55 -1.71 16.60 13.34
N THR A 56 -0.43 16.26 13.44
CA THR A 56 0.63 17.19 13.86
C THR A 56 1.08 18.09 12.70
N LEU A 57 1.21 17.53 11.49
CA LEU A 57 1.69 18.27 10.32
C LEU A 57 0.58 18.98 9.52
N THR A 58 -0.69 18.69 9.79
CA THR A 58 -1.79 19.20 8.96
C THR A 58 -2.70 20.16 9.72
N ALA A 59 -2.56 21.45 9.43
CA ALA A 59 -3.27 22.50 10.17
C ALA A 59 -4.72 22.77 9.69
N THR A 60 -5.02 22.76 8.37
CA THR A 60 -6.31 23.31 7.90
C THR A 60 -7.01 22.56 6.75
N ILE A 61 -6.33 22.18 5.66
CA ILE A 61 -7.02 21.73 4.42
C ILE A 61 -6.99 20.21 4.20
N ALA A 62 -5.95 19.49 4.64
CA ALA A 62 -5.77 18.05 4.36
C ALA A 62 -5.97 17.16 5.61
N LYS A 63 -6.99 17.43 6.43
CA LYS A 63 -7.21 16.64 7.65
C LYS A 63 -7.59 15.20 7.29
N PRO A 64 -6.90 14.19 7.87
CA PRO A 64 -7.30 12.80 7.70
C PRO A 64 -8.72 12.57 8.20
N ILE A 65 -9.48 11.71 7.52
CA ILE A 65 -10.84 11.36 7.91
C ILE A 65 -10.92 10.88 9.37
N ALA A 66 -9.92 10.13 9.82
CA ALA A 66 -9.80 9.67 11.20
C ALA A 66 -9.56 10.81 12.21
N ALA A 67 -8.93 11.93 11.80
CA ALA A 67 -8.81 13.12 12.64
C ALA A 67 -10.12 13.92 12.75
N ILE A 68 -10.95 13.91 11.70
CA ILE A 68 -12.27 14.55 11.69
C ILE A 68 -13.23 13.78 12.61
N MET A 69 -13.19 12.44 12.61
CA MET A 69 -14.01 11.61 13.50
C MET A 69 -13.78 11.93 14.99
N THR A 70 -12.55 12.29 15.39
CA THR A 70 -12.26 12.69 16.78
C THR A 70 -12.81 14.07 17.17
N ARG A 71 -13.31 14.86 16.21
CA ARG A 71 -13.95 16.16 16.45
C ARG A 71 -15.47 16.09 16.54
N THR A 72 -16.07 14.93 16.21
CA THR A 72 -17.52 14.70 16.28
C THR A 72 -18.05 14.59 17.71
N SER A 73 -17.16 14.55 18.71
CA SER A 73 -17.49 14.85 20.11
C SER A 73 -17.81 16.35 20.26
N SER A 74 -19.10 16.69 20.14
CA SER A 74 -19.62 18.03 20.43
C SER A 74 -19.96 18.16 21.92
N THR A 75 -20.08 19.38 22.44
CA THR A 75 -20.62 19.69 23.77
C THR A 75 -22.03 19.12 23.98
N SER A 76 -22.74 18.76 22.90
CA SER A 76 -24.08 18.16 22.91
C SER A 76 -24.11 16.61 22.99
N GLY A 77 -22.94 15.94 22.96
CA GLY A 77 -22.83 14.48 22.94
C GLY A 77 -22.16 13.93 21.67
N TYR A 78 -22.07 12.60 21.58
CA TYR A 78 -21.53 11.91 20.41
C TYR A 78 -22.61 11.69 19.35
N GLU A 79 -22.41 12.25 18.16
CA GLU A 79 -23.22 11.95 16.98
C GLU A 79 -22.85 10.56 16.40
N LEU A 80 -23.35 9.50 17.04
CA LEU A 80 -23.01 8.11 16.69
C LEU A 80 -23.37 7.76 15.25
N GLY A 81 -24.45 8.31 14.71
CA GLY A 81 -24.86 8.09 13.32
C GLY A 81 -23.85 8.65 12.32
N LEU A 82 -23.36 9.88 12.57
CA LEU A 82 -22.32 10.50 11.75
C LEU A 82 -20.98 9.74 11.88
N LEU A 83 -20.64 9.29 13.09
CA LEU A 83 -19.43 8.51 13.34
C LEU A 83 -19.46 7.15 12.64
N ALA A 84 -20.61 6.46 12.65
CA ALA A 84 -20.81 5.19 11.97
C ALA A 84 -20.75 5.35 10.43
N ALA A 85 -21.35 6.41 9.89
CA ALA A 85 -21.28 6.72 8.46
C ALA A 85 -19.85 7.02 8.02
N ALA A 86 -19.12 7.86 8.78
CA ALA A 86 -17.73 8.18 8.51
C ALA A 86 -16.84 6.93 8.61
N GLY A 87 -17.02 6.10 9.64
CA GLY A 87 -16.29 4.84 9.81
C GLY A 87 -16.57 3.83 8.69
N SER A 88 -17.81 3.76 8.20
CA SER A 88 -18.14 2.90 7.05
C SER A 88 -17.42 3.37 5.77
N LEU A 89 -17.30 4.68 5.58
CA LEU A 89 -16.61 5.26 4.43
C LEU A 89 -15.09 4.97 4.46
N THR A 90 -14.47 4.91 5.65
CA THR A 90 -13.03 4.62 5.77
C THR A 90 -12.66 3.19 5.36
N ILE A 91 -13.62 2.27 5.37
CA ILE A 91 -13.43 0.88 4.93
C ILE A 91 -13.26 0.80 3.41
N ILE A 92 -13.90 1.69 2.64
CA ILE A 92 -13.95 1.61 1.17
C ILE A 92 -12.54 1.61 0.54
N PRO A 93 -11.63 2.55 0.86
CA PRO A 93 -10.29 2.55 0.27
C PRO A 93 -9.50 1.28 0.63
N GLY A 94 -9.61 0.81 1.87
CA GLY A 94 -8.99 -0.45 2.30
C GLY A 94 -9.49 -1.65 1.49
N ALA A 95 -10.82 -1.74 1.29
CA ALA A 95 -11.43 -2.79 0.47
C ALA A 95 -10.96 -2.73 -1.00
N VAL A 96 -10.83 -1.53 -1.58
CA VAL A 96 -10.29 -1.34 -2.93
C VAL A 96 -8.85 -1.83 -3.03
N VAL A 97 -7.99 -1.47 -2.07
CA VAL A 97 -6.59 -1.94 -2.08
C VAL A 97 -6.53 -3.46 -1.93
N ILE A 98 -7.31 -4.06 -1.02
CA ILE A 98 -7.38 -5.53 -0.88
C ILE A 98 -7.84 -6.18 -2.19
N TYR A 99 -8.83 -5.60 -2.88
CA TYR A 99 -9.29 -6.10 -4.17
C TYR A 99 -8.14 -6.18 -5.18
N PHE A 100 -7.30 -5.14 -5.31
CA PHE A 100 -6.19 -5.17 -6.26
C PHE A 100 -5.04 -6.10 -5.85
N VAL A 101 -4.76 -6.20 -4.53
CA VAL A 101 -3.58 -6.91 -4.04
C VAL A 101 -3.85 -8.40 -3.77
N ARG A 102 -5.12 -8.85 -3.68
CA ARG A 102 -5.47 -10.25 -3.38
C ARG A 102 -4.72 -11.30 -4.21
N ASN A 103 -4.53 -11.04 -5.50
CA ASN A 103 -3.86 -11.96 -6.43
C ASN A 103 -2.33 -12.01 -6.22
N TYR A 104 -1.75 -10.93 -5.69
CA TYR A 104 -0.32 -10.83 -5.39
C TYR A 104 0.02 -11.38 -4.01
N ILE A 105 -0.84 -11.14 -3.00
CA ILE A 105 -0.71 -11.70 -1.65
C ILE A 105 -0.75 -13.23 -1.69
N ALA A 106 -1.70 -13.82 -2.42
CA ALA A 106 -1.82 -15.27 -2.55
C ALA A 106 -0.55 -15.92 -3.15
N LYS A 107 0.07 -15.26 -4.14
CA LYS A 107 1.33 -15.72 -4.76
C LYS A 107 2.54 -15.49 -3.86
N GLY A 108 2.59 -14.38 -3.13
CA GLY A 108 3.70 -14.08 -2.22
C GLY A 108 3.82 -15.04 -1.04
N PHE A 109 2.69 -15.43 -0.43
CA PHE A 109 2.69 -16.45 0.63
C PHE A 109 3.05 -17.84 0.12
N ALA A 110 2.70 -18.17 -1.12
CA ALA A 110 3.10 -19.44 -1.74
C ALA A 110 4.62 -19.50 -1.98
N MET A 111 5.26 -18.40 -2.39
CA MET A 111 6.70 -18.33 -2.61
C MET A 111 7.54 -18.23 -1.34
N GLY A 112 6.98 -17.79 -0.20
CA GLY A 112 7.69 -17.71 1.08
C GLY A 112 7.77 -19.03 1.85
N ARG A 113 7.24 -20.13 1.30
CA ARG A 113 7.17 -21.46 1.95
C ARG A 113 8.21 -22.45 1.43
N VAL A 114 9.35 -21.94 0.96
CA VAL A 114 10.54 -22.74 0.60
C VAL A 114 11.76 -22.18 1.31
#